data_AF-A0A087G225-F1
#
_entry.id   AF-A0A087G225-F1
#
_cell.length_a   1.000
_cell.length_b   1.000
_cell.length_c   1.000
_cell.angle_alpha   90.00
_cell.angle_beta   90.00
_cell.angle_gamma   90.00
#
_symmetry.space_group_name_H-M   'P 1'
#
loop_
_entity.id
_entity.type
_entity.pdbx_description
1 polymer ?
#
loop_
_entity_poly.entity_id
_entity_poly.type
_entity_poly.pdbx_seq_one_letter_code
_entity_poly.pdbx_strand_id
1 'polypeptide(L)'
;ASNFKIRIQAAAALAVPTTPLAYGRSFPDVVKGVEHTLQSLNSERETTPANFKYKRSLENQLTSTMLHLLSLVSSCHCEPLTDFLLRKAFFLEEWLRRLCVTLKEEDNASGPSTTGEKHKKELISRAIRSLATSLGDGHSPELAVKLQELYSNVN
;
A
#
# COMPACT_ATOMS: atom_id res chain seq x y z
N ALA A 1 -22.40 -14.26 -4.65
CA ALA A 1 -21.77 -14.48 -3.34
C ALA A 1 -20.43 -13.76 -3.33
N SER A 2 -20.16 -12.89 -2.36
CA SER A 2 -18.86 -12.24 -2.22
C SER A 2 -17.84 -13.27 -1.72
N ASN A 3 -16.94 -13.72 -2.60
CA ASN A 3 -15.90 -14.70 -2.27
C ASN A 3 -14.73 -14.07 -1.49
N PHE A 4 -15.02 -13.36 -0.40
CA PHE A 4 -14.02 -12.61 0.38
C PHE A 4 -12.87 -13.50 0.85
N LYS A 5 -13.13 -14.73 1.31
CA LYS A 5 -12.08 -15.66 1.74
C LYS A 5 -11.09 -15.97 0.62
N ILE A 6 -11.57 -16.20 -0.60
CA ILE A 6 -10.73 -16.46 -1.77
C ILE A 6 -9.94 -15.20 -2.12
N ARG A 7 -10.58 -14.02 -2.12
CA ARG A 7 -9.92 -12.74 -2.39
C ARG A 7 -8.81 -12.41 -1.37
N ILE A 8 -9.04 -12.71 -0.09
CA ILE A 8 -8.05 -12.53 0.98
C ILE A 8 -6.84 -13.42 0.73
N GLN A 9 -7.05 -14.72 0.46
CA GLN A 9 -5.96 -15.65 0.20
C GLN A 9 -5.18 -15.30 -1.08
N ALA A 10 -5.90 -14.90 -2.14
CA ALA A 10 -5.28 -14.44 -3.38
C ALA A 10 -4.43 -13.17 -3.16
N ALA A 11 -4.94 -12.18 -2.42
CA ALA A 11 -4.19 -10.98 -2.08
C ALA A 11 -2.93 -11.32 -1.27
N ALA A 12 -3.03 -12.21 -0.28
CA ALA A 12 -1.88 -12.67 0.50
C ALA A 12 -0.81 -13.35 -0.38
N ALA A 13 -1.23 -14.18 -1.34
CA ALA A 13 -0.31 -14.86 -2.26
C ALA A 13 0.46 -13.86 -3.16
N LEU A 14 -0.14 -12.73 -3.52
CA LEU A 14 0.53 -11.66 -4.28
C LEU A 14 1.67 -10.99 -3.50
N ALA A 15 1.74 -11.14 -2.17
CA ALA A 15 2.83 -10.61 -1.35
C ALA A 15 3.96 -11.63 -1.07
N VAL A 16 3.88 -12.85 -1.61
CA VAL A 16 4.90 -13.90 -1.38
C VAL A 16 6.24 -13.59 -2.06
N PRO A 17 6.29 -13.15 -3.34
CA PRO A 17 7.58 -12.88 -3.99
C PRO A 17 8.26 -11.65 -3.39
N THR A 18 9.55 -11.76 -3.07
CA THR A 18 10.32 -10.73 -2.35
C THR A 18 11.10 -9.78 -3.27
N THR A 19 11.09 -10.03 -4.59
CA THR A 19 11.76 -9.21 -5.59
C THR A 19 10.86 -9.02 -6.82
N PRO A 20 10.92 -7.89 -7.55
CA PRO A 20 10.18 -7.71 -8.80
C PRO A 20 10.47 -8.82 -9.83
N LEU A 21 11.71 -9.33 -9.87
CA LEU A 21 12.11 -10.40 -10.78
C LEU A 21 11.32 -11.69 -10.55
N ALA A 22 10.97 -12.01 -9.30
CA ALA A 22 10.20 -13.21 -8.97
C ALA A 22 8.73 -13.13 -9.44
N TYR A 23 8.20 -11.92 -9.65
CA TYR A 23 6.91 -11.71 -10.34
C TYR A 23 7.04 -11.76 -11.88
N GLY A 24 8.27 -11.63 -12.39
CA GLY A 24 8.56 -11.56 -13.82
C GLY A 24 7.87 -10.37 -14.50
N ARG A 25 7.40 -10.60 -15.73
CA ARG A 25 6.72 -9.57 -16.53
C ARG A 25 5.39 -9.10 -15.94
N SER A 26 4.82 -9.85 -15.01
CA SER A 26 3.53 -9.54 -14.40
C SER A 26 3.61 -8.54 -13.25
N PHE A 27 4.81 -8.13 -12.79
CA PHE A 27 4.93 -7.21 -11.66
C PHE A 27 4.12 -5.91 -11.84
N PRO A 28 4.19 -5.19 -12.98
CA PRO A 28 3.41 -3.98 -13.15
C PRO A 28 1.90 -4.23 -13.10
N ASP A 29 1.43 -5.34 -13.66
CA ASP A 29 0.00 -5.69 -13.68
C ASP A 29 -0.51 -6.08 -12.30
N VAL A 30 0.32 -6.75 -11.49
CA VAL A 30 0.01 -7.06 -10.09
C VAL A 30 -0.12 -5.77 -9.28
N VAL A 31 0.82 -4.83 -9.41
CA VAL A 31 0.74 -3.52 -8.73
C VAL A 31 -0.55 -2.79 -9.12
N LYS A 32 -0.84 -2.71 -10.43
CA LYS A 32 -2.04 -2.05 -10.96
C LYS A 32 -3.33 -2.70 -10.47
N GLY A 33 -3.40 -4.04 -10.49
CA GLY A 33 -4.58 -4.79 -10.06
C GLY A 33 -4.88 -4.64 -8.57
N VAL A 34 -3.84 -4.66 -7.72
CA VAL A 34 -3.99 -4.45 -6.27
C VAL A 34 -4.40 -3.02 -5.97
N GLU A 35 -3.77 -2.02 -6.61
CA GLU A 35 -4.15 -0.62 -6.49
C GLU A 35 -5.62 -0.39 -6.85
N HIS A 36 -6.05 -0.91 -8.00
CA HIS A 36 -7.42 -0.75 -8.46
C HIS A 36 -8.44 -1.39 -7.50
N THR A 37 -8.13 -2.60 -7.02
CA THR A 37 -8.99 -3.31 -6.07
C THR A 37 -9.10 -2.56 -4.74
N LEU A 38 -8.00 -2.01 -4.25
CA LEU A 38 -7.94 -1.21 -3.03
C LEU A 38 -8.76 0.08 -3.17
N GLN A 39 -8.59 0.79 -4.29
CA GLN A 39 -9.35 2.02 -4.57
C GLN A 39 -10.86 1.74 -4.72
N SER A 40 -11.23 0.64 -5.38
CA SER A 40 -12.64 0.22 -5.55
C SER A 40 -13.30 -0.11 -4.22
N LEU A 41 -12.61 -0.85 -3.33
CA LEU A 41 -13.15 -1.21 -2.02
C LEU A 41 -13.45 0.01 -1.13
N ASN A 42 -12.64 1.07 -1.26
CA ASN A 42 -12.87 2.33 -0.55
C ASN A 42 -14.11 3.08 -1.07
N SER A 43 -14.53 2.81 -2.30
CA SER A 43 -15.68 3.46 -2.95
C SER A 43 -16.99 2.68 -2.79
N GLU A 44 -16.92 1.36 -2.56
CA GLU A 44 -18.09 0.50 -2.35
C GLU A 44 -18.81 0.80 -1.02
N ARG A 45 -20.05 1.30 -1.08
CA ARG A 45 -20.94 1.39 0.09
C ARG A 45 -21.47 0.00 0.43
N GLU A 46 -21.04 -0.59 1.54
CA GLU A 46 -21.59 -1.87 2.00
C GLU A 46 -22.88 -1.68 2.80
N THR A 47 -23.86 -2.53 2.54
CA THR A 47 -25.22 -2.45 3.10
C THR A 47 -25.53 -3.53 4.13
N THR A 48 -24.61 -4.49 4.40
CA THR A 48 -24.88 -5.65 5.28
C THR A 48 -23.77 -5.90 6.33
N PRO A 49 -24.12 -6.11 7.63
CA PRO A 49 -23.14 -6.23 8.72
C PRO A 49 -22.17 -7.41 8.64
N ALA A 50 -22.61 -8.57 8.14
CA ALA A 50 -21.75 -9.76 8.03
C ALA A 50 -20.65 -9.60 6.96
N ASN A 51 -20.89 -8.79 5.93
CA ASN A 51 -19.90 -8.46 4.91
C ASN A 51 -18.83 -7.50 5.44
N PHE A 52 -19.17 -6.67 6.42
CA PHE A 52 -18.28 -5.66 6.97
C PHE A 52 -17.00 -6.23 7.59
N LYS A 53 -17.09 -7.35 8.32
CA LYS A 53 -15.91 -8.02 8.89
C LYS A 53 -14.99 -8.57 7.79
N TYR A 54 -15.57 -9.22 6.79
CA TYR A 54 -14.79 -9.82 5.70
C TYR A 54 -14.22 -8.77 4.74
N LYS A 55 -14.94 -7.66 4.51
CA LYS A 55 -14.44 -6.49 3.80
C LYS A 55 -13.26 -5.88 4.53
N ARG A 56 -13.38 -5.63 5.83
CA ARG A 56 -12.27 -5.11 6.65
C ARG A 56 -11.05 -6.03 6.62
N SER A 57 -11.26 -7.35 6.73
CA SER A 57 -10.17 -8.32 6.59
C SER A 57 -9.52 -8.25 5.20
N LEU A 58 -10.31 -8.10 4.14
CA LEU A 58 -9.78 -7.94 2.78
C LEU A 58 -9.03 -6.63 2.60
N GLU A 59 -9.54 -5.52 3.11
CA GLU A 59 -8.89 -4.21 3.09
C GLU A 59 -7.54 -4.23 3.81
N ASN A 60 -7.48 -4.85 4.99
CA ASN A 60 -6.23 -5.03 5.74
C ASN A 60 -5.22 -5.87 4.95
N GLN A 61 -5.68 -6.96 4.33
CA GLN A 61 -4.80 -7.82 3.53
C GLN A 61 -4.30 -7.11 2.27
N LEU A 62 -5.16 -6.40 1.55
CA LEU A 62 -4.78 -5.60 0.38
C LEU A 62 -3.85 -4.45 0.78
N THR A 63 -4.06 -3.84 1.95
CA THR A 63 -3.16 -2.82 2.50
C THR A 63 -1.76 -3.38 2.69
N SER A 64 -1.64 -4.52 3.39
CA SER A 64 -0.35 -5.21 3.57
C SER A 64 0.30 -5.57 2.24
N THR A 65 -0.50 -6.12 1.31
CA THR A 65 -0.03 -6.50 -0.04
C THR A 65 0.46 -5.30 -0.84
N MET A 66 -0.28 -4.18 -0.79
CA MET A 66 0.08 -2.96 -1.52
C MET A 66 1.33 -2.30 -0.93
N LEU A 67 1.47 -2.25 0.40
CA LEU A 67 2.69 -1.77 1.04
C LEU A 67 3.90 -2.61 0.65
N HIS A 68 3.76 -3.94 0.63
CA HIS A 68 4.81 -4.85 0.14
C HIS A 68 5.19 -4.55 -1.30
N LEU A 69 4.23 -4.49 -2.22
CA LEU A 69 4.48 -4.22 -3.63
C LEU A 69 5.15 -2.85 -3.85
N LEU A 70 4.65 -1.81 -3.18
CA LEU A 70 5.26 -0.48 -3.20
C LEU A 70 6.68 -0.48 -2.63
N SER A 71 6.99 -1.33 -1.66
CA SER A 71 8.36 -1.45 -1.11
C SER A 71 9.39 -1.99 -2.13
N LEU A 72 8.91 -2.52 -3.26
CA LEU A 72 9.72 -3.11 -4.33
C LEU A 72 9.80 -2.23 -5.59
N VAL A 73 8.94 -1.23 -5.76
CA VAL A 73 8.85 -0.48 -7.04
C VAL A 73 10.14 0.24 -7.42
N SER A 74 10.93 0.74 -6.46
CA SER A 74 12.21 1.39 -6.74
C SER A 74 13.25 0.45 -7.37
N SER A 75 13.09 -0.86 -7.17
CA SER A 75 13.93 -1.90 -7.79
C SER A 75 13.39 -2.41 -9.13
N CYS A 76 12.23 -1.93 -9.56
CA CYS A 76 11.64 -2.23 -10.86
C CYS A 76 11.84 -1.03 -11.79
N HIS A 77 12.90 -1.05 -12.60
CA HIS A 77 13.14 -0.03 -13.63
C HIS A 77 12.17 -0.21 -14.81
N CYS A 78 10.91 0.15 -14.61
CA CYS A 78 9.82 -0.03 -15.57
C CYS A 78 9.04 1.29 -15.75
N GLU A 79 9.33 2.02 -16.83
CA GLU A 79 8.64 3.30 -17.11
C GLU A 79 7.10 3.20 -17.14
N PRO A 80 6.47 2.19 -17.77
CA PRO A 80 5.01 2.05 -17.73
C PRO A 80 4.42 1.89 -16.33
N LEU A 81 5.21 1.40 -15.37
CA LEU A 81 4.80 1.34 -13.97
C LEU A 81 4.95 2.71 -13.30
N THR A 82 6.04 3.42 -13.57
CA THR A 82 6.25 4.80 -13.08
C THR A 82 5.16 5.75 -13.54
N ASP A 83 4.80 5.77 -14.83
CA ASP A 83 3.70 6.60 -15.37
C ASP A 83 2.36 6.26 -14.70
N PHE A 84 2.09 4.98 -14.47
CA PHE A 84 0.89 4.57 -13.74
C PHE A 84 0.89 5.09 -12.29
N LEU A 85 2.00 4.94 -11.56
CA LEU A 85 2.12 5.41 -10.18
C LEU A 85 1.97 6.92 -10.08
N LEU A 86 2.45 7.69 -11.07
CA LEU A 86 2.23 9.13 -11.16
C LEU A 86 0.76 9.48 -11.31
N ARG A 87 0.04 8.79 -12.19
CA ARG A 87 -1.40 9.01 -12.37
C ARG A 87 -2.20 8.66 -11.12
N LYS A 88 -1.70 7.72 -10.30
CA LYS A 88 -2.31 7.32 -9.02
C LYS A 88 -1.71 8.01 -7.80
N ALA A 89 -0.78 8.93 -7.99
CA ALA A 89 0.00 9.56 -6.93
C ALA A 89 -0.88 10.18 -5.84
N PHE A 90 -1.91 10.94 -6.22
CA PHE A 90 -2.82 11.58 -5.27
C PHE A 90 -3.54 10.55 -4.38
N PHE A 91 -4.09 9.49 -4.99
CA PHE A 91 -4.75 8.43 -4.25
C PHE A 91 -3.79 7.72 -3.30
N LEU A 92 -2.59 7.36 -3.78
CA LEU A 92 -1.58 6.67 -2.97
C LEU A 92 -1.07 7.53 -1.81
N GLU A 93 -0.88 8.82 -2.04
CA GLU A 93 -0.48 9.80 -1.02
C GLU A 93 -1.57 9.92 0.07
N GLU A 94 -2.83 10.14 -0.31
CA GLU A 94 -3.94 10.22 0.64
C GLU A 94 -4.14 8.90 1.41
N TRP A 95 -3.98 7.77 0.72
CA TRP A 95 -4.07 6.45 1.33
C TRP A 95 -2.93 6.21 2.34
N LEU A 96 -1.67 6.49 1.98
CA LEU A 96 -0.53 6.40 2.89
C LEU A 96 -0.68 7.36 4.08
N ARG A 97 -1.18 8.58 3.86
CA ARG A 97 -1.46 9.56 4.92
C ARG A 97 -2.43 9.02 5.96
N ARG A 98 -3.54 8.40 5.52
CA ARG A 98 -4.50 7.76 6.44
C ARG A 98 -3.84 6.65 7.28
N LEU A 99 -3.01 5.82 6.66
CA LEU A 99 -2.27 4.78 7.38
C LEU A 99 -1.32 5.36 8.45
N CYS A 100 -0.65 6.47 8.15
CA CYS A 100 0.22 7.16 9.11
C CYS A 100 -0.56 7.73 10.29
N VAL A 101 -1.75 8.30 10.06
CA VAL A 101 -2.62 8.80 11.13
C VAL A 101 -3.08 7.66 12.03
N THR A 102 -3.59 6.57 11.45
CA THR A 102 -4.02 5.40 12.23
C THR A 102 -2.87 4.79 13.03
N LEU A 103 -1.65 4.75 12.48
CA LEU A 103 -0.47 4.28 13.20
C LEU A 103 -0.15 5.15 14.42
N LYS A 104 -0.25 6.49 14.29
CA LYS A 104 -0.03 7.42 15.42
C LYS A 104 -1.11 7.28 16.50
N GLU A 105 -2.37 7.09 16.09
CA GLU A 105 -3.47 6.86 17.02
C GLU A 105 -3.27 5.55 17.81
N GLU A 106 -2.80 4.50 17.15
CA GLU A 106 -2.43 3.22 17.80
C GLU A 106 -1.29 3.44 18.81
N ASP A 107 -0.20 4.11 18.42
CA ASP A 107 0.99 4.33 19.28
C ASP A 107 0.69 5.21 20.51
N ASN A 108 -0.24 6.17 20.39
CA ASN A 108 -0.70 6.99 21.51
C ASN A 108 -1.65 6.23 22.47
N ALA A 109 -2.34 5.20 21.97
CA ALA A 109 -3.31 4.43 22.75
C ALA A 109 -2.69 3.17 23.40
N SER A 110 -1.62 2.63 22.82
CA SER A 110 -0.86 1.51 23.36
C SER A 110 0.31 1.97 24.25
N GLY A 111 0.67 1.17 25.25
CA GLY A 111 1.93 1.32 25.99
C GLY A 111 3.16 1.01 25.12
N PRO A 112 4.30 0.54 25.67
CA PRO A 112 5.53 0.36 24.91
C PRO A 112 5.32 -0.46 23.62
N SER A 113 5.78 0.09 22.49
CA SER A 113 5.40 -0.39 21.14
C SER A 113 5.72 -1.87 20.94
N THR A 114 4.74 -2.61 20.45
CA THR A 114 4.83 -4.05 20.21
C THR A 114 5.69 -4.36 18.98
N THR A 115 6.19 -5.59 18.88
CA THR A 115 6.95 -6.05 17.69
C THR A 115 6.14 -5.92 16.39
N GLY A 116 4.80 -6.06 16.47
CA GLY A 116 3.90 -5.91 15.33
C GLY A 116 3.79 -4.47 14.83
N GLU A 117 3.70 -3.49 15.73
CA GLU A 117 3.66 -2.07 15.39
C GLU A 117 4.96 -1.61 14.72
N LYS A 118 6.11 -2.05 15.25
CA LYS A 118 7.42 -1.74 14.65
C LYS A 118 7.53 -2.27 13.23
N HIS A 119 7.02 -3.48 12.99
CA HIS A 119 7.01 -4.06 11.65
C HIS A 119 6.09 -3.29 10.68
N LYS A 120 4.89 -2.90 11.13
CA LYS A 120 3.95 -2.08 10.34
C LYS A 120 4.55 -0.71 9.99
N LYS A 121 5.19 -0.06 10.96
CA LYS A 121 5.93 1.20 10.79
C LYS A 121 7.01 1.06 9.71
N GLU A 122 7.84 0.02 9.79
CA GLU A 122 8.90 -0.24 8.80
C GLU A 122 8.34 -0.49 7.39
N LEU A 123 7.27 -1.27 7.25
CA LEU A 123 6.63 -1.51 5.94
C LEU A 123 6.12 -0.22 5.31
N ILE A 124 5.47 0.64 6.11
CA ILE A 124 4.99 1.95 5.65
C ILE A 124 6.17 2.83 5.22
N SER A 125 7.20 2.95 6.06
CA SER A 125 8.41 3.73 5.75
C SER A 125 9.10 3.26 4.47
N ARG A 126 9.22 1.94 4.28
CA ARG A 126 9.84 1.35 3.10
C ARG A 126 9.03 1.59 1.83
N ALA A 127 7.70 1.48 1.91
CA ALA A 127 6.80 1.77 0.81
C ALA A 127 6.88 3.24 0.38
N ILE A 128 6.84 4.17 1.35
CA ILE A 128 6.96 5.62 1.09
C ILE A 128 8.30 5.93 0.41
N ARG A 129 9.41 5.42 0.96
CA ARG A 129 10.75 5.66 0.42
C ARG A 129 10.89 5.14 -1.00
N SER A 130 10.49 3.89 -1.23
CA SER A 130 10.54 3.25 -2.55
C SER A 130 9.69 4.00 -3.58
N LEU A 131 8.48 4.42 -3.20
CA LEU A 131 7.62 5.22 -4.06
C LEU A 131 8.24 6.60 -4.36
N ALA A 132 8.75 7.30 -3.35
CA ALA A 132 9.41 8.59 -3.52
C ALA A 132 10.63 8.50 -4.44
N THR A 133 11.46 7.45 -4.30
CA THR A 133 12.59 7.19 -5.22
C THR A 133 12.08 6.96 -6.64
N SER A 134 11.06 6.11 -6.81
CA SER A 134 10.52 5.80 -8.14
C SER A 134 9.89 6.99 -8.85
N LEU A 135 9.40 8.00 -8.11
CA LEU A 135 8.73 9.19 -8.66
C LEU A 135 9.64 10.43 -8.70
N GLY A 136 10.72 10.44 -7.91
CA GLY A 136 11.65 11.54 -7.74
C GLY A 136 12.55 11.83 -8.94
N ASP A 137 12.72 10.86 -9.86
CA ASP A 137 13.55 10.98 -11.07
C ASP A 137 12.94 11.88 -12.17
N GLY A 138 12.19 12.94 -11.80
CA GLY A 138 11.87 14.05 -12.72
C GLY A 138 10.39 14.38 -12.95
N HIS A 139 9.45 13.84 -12.15
CA HIS A 139 8.03 13.89 -12.54
C HIS A 139 7.12 14.83 -11.71
N SER A 140 7.30 14.95 -10.37
CA SER A 140 6.52 15.91 -9.56
C SER A 140 7.24 16.27 -8.23
N PRO A 141 7.80 17.49 -8.11
CA PRO A 141 8.47 17.92 -6.88
C PRO A 141 7.51 18.08 -5.69
N GLU A 142 6.25 18.46 -5.95
CA GLU A 142 5.22 18.61 -4.90
C GLU A 142 4.88 17.27 -4.24
N LEU A 143 4.74 16.21 -5.04
CA LEU A 143 4.47 14.87 -4.52
C LEU A 143 5.65 14.33 -3.71
N ALA A 144 6.88 14.58 -4.17
CA ALA A 144 8.08 14.18 -3.45
C ALA A 144 8.15 14.85 -2.06
N VAL A 145 7.82 16.14 -1.96
CA VAL A 145 7.73 16.86 -0.68
C VAL A 145 6.67 16.23 0.23
N LYS A 146 5.46 15.96 -0.29
CA LYS A 146 4.39 15.32 0.50
C LYS A 146 4.76 13.92 0.99
N LEU A 147 5.40 13.11 0.15
CA LEU A 147 5.88 11.78 0.56
C LEU A 147 6.99 11.87 1.60
N GLN A 148 7.89 12.86 1.49
CA GLN A 148 8.91 13.12 2.49
C GLN A 148 8.32 13.56 3.84
N GLU A 149 7.31 14.43 3.83
CA GLU A 149 6.55 14.80 5.03
C GLU A 149 5.89 13.58 5.68
N LEU A 150 5.29 12.69 4.88
CA LEU A 150 4.72 11.43 5.39
C LEU A 150 5.80 10.54 6.01
N TYR A 151 6.95 10.42 5.37
CA TYR A 151 8.07 9.63 5.91
C TYR A 151 8.55 10.16 7.27
N SER A 152 8.71 11.48 7.41
CA SER A 152 9.09 12.13 8.67
C SER A 152 8.02 11.99 9.76
N ASN A 153 6.75 11.87 9.37
CA ASN A 153 5.66 11.65 10.31
C ASN A 153 5.61 10.22 10.87
N VAL A 154 6.17 9.26 10.13
CA VAL A 154 6.22 7.86 10.55
C VAL A 154 7.38 7.61 11.49
N ASN A 155 8.54 8.25 11.28
CA ASN A 155 9.77 8.01 12.03
C ASN A 155 9.95 8.91 13.25
#